data_AF-A0A6B0UXJ5-F1
#
_entry.id   AF-A0A6B0UXJ5-F1
#
_cell.length_a   1.000
_cell.length_b   1.000
_cell.length_c   1.000
_cell.angle_alpha   90.00
_cell.angle_beta   90.00
_cell.angle_gamma   90.00
#
_symmetry.space_group_name_H-M   'P 1'
#
loop_
_entity.id
_entity.type
_entity.pdbx_description
1 polymer ?
#
loop_
_entity_poly.entity_id
_entity_poly.type
_entity_poly.pdbx_seq_one_letter_code
_entity_poly.pdbx_strand_id
1 'polypeptide(L)'
;MSSTSSTAIFASITRVLTVTTADITDINEHLRCVWELENIGITAKKSSTKAHVLLEEFQSKVKYRDGRSEVSLPWNDQVEELNNIKGNAERRLRSLTERVIKNRMFMRDYDTKIREYFVNGFAEKLVNSAEAGISVYYMQQQEVVQQDRRTKNLRVVFDSSS
;
A
#
# COMPACT_ATOMS: atom_id res chain seq x y z
N MET A 1 -1.73 -59.28 9.62
CA MET A 1 -2.53 -58.14 10.10
C MET A 1 -2.18 -57.90 11.55
N SER A 2 -1.41 -56.85 11.83
CA SER A 2 -1.26 -56.26 13.17
C SER A 2 -0.45 -54.97 13.02
N SER A 3 -1.17 -53.85 12.91
CA SER A 3 -0.61 -52.50 12.90
C SER A 3 -0.46 -52.02 14.35
N THR A 4 0.76 -51.73 14.79
CA THR A 4 1.01 -51.00 16.04
C THR A 4 1.19 -49.52 15.72
N SER A 5 0.18 -48.72 16.09
CA SER A 5 0.21 -47.28 15.96
C SER A 5 1.05 -46.68 17.09
N SER A 6 2.27 -46.21 16.76
CA SER A 6 3.13 -45.48 17.70
C SER A 6 2.69 -44.01 17.74
N THR A 7 2.09 -43.61 18.86
CA THR A 7 1.64 -42.22 19.07
C THR A 7 2.83 -41.41 19.59
N ALA A 8 3.39 -40.54 18.75
CA ALA A 8 4.44 -39.61 19.14
C ALA A 8 3.84 -38.48 20.00
N ILE A 9 4.22 -38.41 21.27
CA ILE A 9 3.90 -37.30 22.15
C ILE A 9 4.84 -36.14 21.80
N PHE A 10 4.33 -35.11 21.12
CA PHE A 10 5.06 -33.87 20.90
C PHE A 10 5.08 -33.04 22.19
N ALA A 11 6.19 -33.09 22.93
CA ALA A 11 6.44 -32.17 24.03
C ALA A 11 6.77 -30.77 23.46
N SER A 12 5.90 -29.79 23.70
CA SER A 12 6.15 -28.39 23.34
C SER A 12 7.19 -27.81 24.30
N ILE A 13 8.44 -27.70 23.85
CA ILE A 13 9.52 -27.05 24.62
C ILE A 13 9.29 -25.55 24.55
N THR A 14 8.76 -24.97 25.62
CA THR A 14 8.69 -23.52 25.79
C THR A 14 10.04 -23.03 26.31
N ARG A 15 10.82 -22.36 25.46
CA ARG A 15 12.04 -21.65 25.88
C ARG A 15 11.67 -20.22 26.28
N VAL A 16 11.82 -19.92 27.56
CA VAL A 16 11.70 -18.55 28.08
C VAL A 16 13.10 -17.95 28.12
N LEU A 17 13.29 -16.83 27.43
CA LEU A 17 14.49 -16.00 27.57
C LEU A 17 14.23 -14.96 28.66
N THR A 18 14.87 -15.13 29.80
CA THR A 18 14.91 -14.11 30.86
C THR A 18 16.09 -13.20 30.62
N VAL A 19 15.82 -11.92 30.37
CA VAL A 19 16.86 -10.89 30.24
C VAL A 19 16.84 -10.04 31.50
N THR A 20 17.90 -10.17 32.30
CA THR A 20 18.17 -9.28 33.43
C THR A 20 18.92 -8.07 32.91
N THR A 21 18.26 -6.91 32.89
CA THR A 21 18.97 -5.64 32.72
C THR A 21 19.69 -5.33 34.03
N ALA A 22 21.00 -5.10 33.98
CA ALA A 22 21.72 -4.52 35.12
C ALA A 22 21.12 -3.13 35.43
N ASP A 23 21.44 -2.56 36.60
CA ASP A 23 21.12 -1.15 36.92
C ASP A 23 21.87 -0.23 35.94
N ILE A 24 21.34 -0.09 34.74
CA ILE A 24 21.82 0.82 33.72
C ILE A 24 21.38 2.20 34.18
N THR A 25 22.32 3.07 34.52
CA THR A 25 21.98 4.43 34.98
C THR A 25 21.75 5.41 33.83
N ASP A 26 22.17 5.04 32.61
CA ASP A 26 21.99 5.83 31.40
C ASP A 26 20.71 5.43 30.63
N ILE A 27 19.86 6.42 30.36
CA ILE A 27 18.61 6.24 29.61
C ILE A 27 18.89 5.81 28.17
N ASN A 28 19.98 6.28 27.55
CA ASN A 28 20.28 5.90 26.17
C ASN A 28 20.62 4.41 26.05
N GLU A 29 21.30 3.87 27.05
CA GLU A 29 21.68 2.46 27.09
C GLU A 29 20.47 1.56 27.38
N HIS A 30 19.53 2.02 28.21
CA HIS A 30 18.22 1.37 28.37
C HIS A 30 17.42 1.31 27.07
N LEU A 31 17.29 2.44 26.37
CA LEU A 31 16.55 2.50 25.09
C LEU A 31 17.18 1.59 24.04
N ARG A 32 18.52 1.54 24.00
CA ARG A 32 19.26 0.65 23.12
C ARG A 32 18.96 -0.82 23.43
N CYS A 33 19.01 -1.23 24.71
CA CYS A 33 18.68 -2.61 25.09
C CYS A 33 17.24 -3.00 24.70
N VAL A 34 16.27 -2.11 24.92
CA VAL A 34 14.88 -2.35 24.53
C VAL A 34 14.75 -2.54 23.02
N TRP A 35 15.36 -1.67 22.21
CA TRP A 35 15.33 -1.80 20.75
C TRP A 35 16.09 -3.03 20.24
N GLU A 36 17.21 -3.40 20.87
CA GLU A 36 17.93 -4.62 20.51
C GLU A 36 17.09 -5.88 20.83
N LEU A 37 16.39 -5.88 21.97
CA LEU A 37 15.48 -6.96 22.37
C LEU A 37 14.28 -7.10 21.43
N GLU A 38 13.64 -5.99 21.06
CA GLU A 38 12.53 -5.98 20.09
C GLU A 38 12.97 -6.50 18.71
N ASN A 39 14.24 -6.32 18.35
CA ASN A 39 14.81 -6.78 17.08
C ASN A 39 15.41 -8.20 17.13
N ILE A 40 15.32 -8.91 18.27
CA ILE A 40 15.77 -10.31 18.34
C ILE A 40 14.97 -11.16 17.35
N GLY A 41 15.67 -11.84 16.45
CA GLY A 41 15.07 -12.63 15.38
C GLY A 41 14.72 -11.83 14.12
N ILE A 42 14.70 -10.50 14.19
CA ILE A 42 14.67 -9.57 13.05
C ILE A 42 16.11 -9.12 12.78
N THR A 43 17.04 -10.07 12.66
CA THR A 43 18.37 -9.71 12.18
C THR A 43 18.22 -9.35 10.72
N ALA A 44 18.57 -8.11 10.34
CA ALA A 44 18.67 -7.75 8.95
C ALA A 44 19.60 -8.76 8.27
N LYS A 45 19.04 -9.70 7.49
CA LYS A 45 19.83 -10.38 6.47
C LYS A 45 20.54 -9.26 5.74
N LYS A 46 21.89 -9.27 5.73
CA LYS A 46 22.72 -8.27 5.03
C LYS A 46 21.95 -7.87 3.78
N SER A 47 21.42 -6.65 3.76
CA SER A 47 20.44 -6.27 2.75
C SER A 47 21.05 -6.66 1.40
N SER A 48 20.31 -7.40 0.57
CA SER A 48 20.85 -7.75 -0.74
C SER A 48 21.35 -6.47 -1.40
N THR A 49 22.44 -6.51 -2.16
CA THR A 49 23.04 -5.30 -2.76
C THR A 49 21.98 -4.40 -3.44
N LYS A 50 20.93 -5.01 -3.99
CA LYS A 50 19.75 -4.33 -4.55
C LYS A 50 18.96 -3.48 -3.55
N ALA A 51 18.69 -4.00 -2.35
CA ALA A 51 17.95 -3.26 -1.33
C ALA A 51 18.73 -2.03 -0.81
N HIS A 52 20.05 -2.15 -0.72
CA HIS A 52 20.90 -1.03 -0.34
C HIS A 52 20.92 0.06 -1.42
N VAL A 53 21.10 -0.33 -2.68
CA VAL A 53 21.07 0.59 -3.83
C VAL A 53 19.72 1.29 -3.94
N LEU A 54 18.61 0.57 -3.75
CA LEU A 54 17.27 1.16 -3.77
C LEU A 54 17.08 2.20 -2.65
N LEU A 55 17.59 1.91 -1.46
CA LEU A 55 17.51 2.82 -0.32
C LEU A 55 18.36 4.08 -0.55
N GLU A 56 19.57 3.94 -1.08
CA GLU A 56 20.42 5.09 -1.44
C GLU A 56 19.76 5.94 -2.53
N GLU A 57 19.22 5.32 -3.57
CA GLU A 57 18.51 6.02 -4.64
C GLU A 57 17.28 6.76 -4.10
N PHE A 58 16.49 6.11 -3.24
CA PHE A 58 15.35 6.73 -2.57
C PHE A 58 15.77 7.95 -1.76
N GLN A 59 16.79 7.80 -0.89
CA GLN A 59 17.30 8.89 -0.06
C GLN A 59 17.84 10.06 -0.89
N SER A 60 18.55 9.76 -1.99
CA SER A 60 19.11 10.79 -2.88
C SER A 60 18.03 11.64 -3.58
N LYS A 61 16.82 11.09 -3.74
CA LYS A 61 15.70 11.73 -4.43
C LYS A 61 14.74 12.45 -3.49
N VAL A 62 14.96 12.39 -2.17
CA VAL A 62 14.16 13.15 -1.19
C VAL A 62 14.47 14.63 -1.33
N LYS A 63 13.45 15.45 -1.58
CA LYS A 63 13.56 16.91 -1.67
C LYS A 63 12.72 17.54 -0.57
N TYR A 64 13.18 18.63 0.01
CA TYR A 64 12.40 19.41 0.95
C TYR A 64 11.94 20.71 0.29
N ARG A 65 10.63 20.91 0.16
CA ARG A 65 10.01 22.10 -0.43
C ARG A 65 8.82 22.54 0.41
N ASP A 66 8.72 23.83 0.67
CA ASP A 66 7.56 24.46 1.33
C ASP A 66 7.09 23.76 2.62
N GLY A 67 8.05 23.33 3.45
CA GLY A 67 7.75 22.65 4.71
C GLY A 67 7.44 21.16 4.59
N ARG A 68 7.52 20.57 3.40
CA ARG A 68 7.18 19.18 3.10
C ARG A 68 8.33 18.43 2.44
N SER A 69 8.45 17.15 2.75
CA SER A 69 9.35 16.23 2.05
C SER A 69 8.65 15.63 0.84
N GLU A 70 9.15 15.90 -0.35
CA GLU A 70 8.80 15.24 -1.59
C GLU A 70 9.71 14.03 -1.78
N VAL A 71 9.11 12.86 -1.97
CA VAL A 71 9.85 11.61 -2.19
C VAL A 71 9.46 11.01 -3.54
N SER A 72 10.45 10.45 -4.24
CA SER A 72 10.17 9.67 -5.45
C SER A 72 9.79 8.25 -5.04
N LEU A 73 8.65 7.76 -5.53
CA LEU A 73 8.26 6.37 -5.29
C LEU A 73 9.18 5.44 -6.09
N PRO A 74 9.67 4.34 -5.48
CA PRO A 74 10.45 3.35 -6.20
C PRO A 74 9.55 2.60 -7.19
N TRP A 75 10.02 2.44 -8.42
CA TRP A 75 9.35 1.64 -9.45
C TRP A 75 9.85 0.19 -9.38
N ASN A 76 8.94 -0.77 -9.62
CA ASN A 76 9.32 -2.16 -9.84
C ASN A 76 9.51 -2.38 -11.35
N ASP A 77 10.68 -2.88 -11.75
CA ASP A 77 11.01 -3.15 -13.16
C ASP A 77 10.22 -4.31 -13.77
N GLN A 78 9.46 -5.07 -12.95
CA GLN A 78 8.57 -6.16 -13.40
C GLN A 78 7.26 -5.64 -14.01
N VAL A 79 7.35 -4.71 -14.97
CA VAL A 79 6.19 -4.09 -15.64
C VAL A 79 5.47 -5.08 -16.58
N GLU A 80 6.14 -6.15 -17.01
CA GLU A 80 5.64 -7.09 -18.02
C GLU A 80 4.43 -7.94 -17.59
N GLU A 81 4.09 -8.01 -16.29
CA GLU A 81 2.98 -8.83 -15.79
C GLU A 81 1.59 -8.15 -15.84
N LEU A 82 1.52 -6.88 -16.28
CA LEU A 82 0.30 -6.05 -16.27
C LEU A 82 -0.65 -6.32 -17.47
N ASN A 83 -0.71 -7.56 -17.95
CA ASN A 83 -1.52 -7.93 -19.11
C ASN A 83 -3.01 -7.63 -18.89
N ASN A 84 -3.60 -6.85 -19.81
CA ASN A 84 -5.03 -6.52 -19.92
C ASN A 84 -5.65 -5.67 -18.78
N ILE A 85 -4.85 -4.93 -18.00
CA ILE A 85 -5.37 -4.01 -16.97
C ILE A 85 -6.22 -2.89 -17.58
N LYS A 86 -5.80 -2.36 -18.73
CA LYS A 86 -6.55 -1.33 -19.45
C LYS A 86 -7.95 -1.83 -19.85
N GLY A 87 -8.04 -2.99 -20.50
CA GLY A 87 -9.34 -3.52 -20.97
C GLY A 87 -10.29 -3.82 -19.81
N ASN A 88 -9.76 -4.34 -18.69
CA ASN A 88 -10.53 -4.57 -17.48
C ASN A 88 -11.03 -3.27 -16.84
N ALA A 89 -10.16 -2.26 -16.74
CA ALA A 89 -10.52 -0.94 -16.21
C ALA A 89 -11.58 -0.26 -17.09
N GLU A 90 -11.42 -0.27 -18.41
CA GLU A 90 -12.39 0.28 -19.37
C GLU A 90 -13.75 -0.41 -19.28
N ARG A 91 -13.77 -1.75 -19.19
CA ARG A 91 -15.01 -2.51 -19.06
C ARG A 91 -15.75 -2.14 -17.77
N ARG A 92 -15.05 -2.07 -16.64
CA ARG A 92 -15.64 -1.69 -15.35
C ARG A 92 -16.12 -0.24 -15.37
N LEU A 93 -15.34 0.68 -15.93
CA LEU A 93 -15.73 2.08 -16.07
C LEU A 93 -17.02 2.23 -16.89
N ARG A 94 -17.15 1.49 -17.99
CA ARG A 94 -18.38 1.49 -18.80
C ARG A 94 -19.58 1.00 -17.99
N SER A 95 -19.46 -0.14 -17.31
CA SER A 95 -20.54 -0.67 -16.47
C SER A 95 -20.92 0.26 -15.32
N LEU A 96 -19.93 0.93 -14.70
CA LEU A 96 -20.17 1.97 -13.71
C LEU A 96 -20.95 3.14 -14.30
N THR A 97 -20.52 3.64 -15.45
CA THR A 97 -21.14 4.77 -16.15
C THR A 97 -22.60 4.47 -16.50
N GLU A 98 -22.89 3.29 -17.07
CA GLU A 98 -24.24 2.85 -17.39
C GLU A 98 -25.15 2.80 -16.16
N ARG A 99 -24.62 2.39 -15.00
CA ARG A 99 -25.37 2.32 -13.75
C ARG A 99 -25.60 3.69 -13.12
N VAL A 100 -24.57 4.54 -13.12
CA VAL A 100 -24.63 5.90 -12.56
C VAL A 100 -25.63 6.76 -13.33
N ILE A 101 -25.65 6.69 -14.66
CA ILE A 101 -26.54 7.50 -15.51
C ILE A 101 -28.01 7.22 -15.26
N LYS A 102 -28.38 5.99 -14.84
CA LYS A 102 -29.77 5.62 -14.53
C LYS A 102 -30.35 6.42 -13.36
N ASN A 103 -29.52 6.96 -12.47
CA ASN A 103 -29.96 7.80 -11.35
C ASN A 103 -29.34 9.20 -11.45
N ARG A 104 -30.15 10.18 -11.89
CA ARG A 104 -29.72 11.56 -12.11
C ARG A 104 -29.13 12.23 -10.86
N MET A 105 -29.71 11.98 -9.68
CA MET A 105 -29.17 12.53 -8.44
C MET A 105 -27.80 11.94 -8.12
N PHE A 106 -27.68 10.61 -8.22
CA PHE A 106 -26.43 9.90 -7.97
C PHE A 106 -25.33 10.32 -8.95
N MET A 107 -25.67 10.53 -10.22
CA MET A 107 -24.74 11.02 -11.25
C MET A 107 -24.18 12.40 -10.91
N ARG A 108 -25.03 13.31 -10.42
CA ARG A 108 -24.59 14.65 -9.99
C ARG A 108 -23.65 14.58 -8.79
N ASP A 109 -23.95 13.74 -7.81
CA ASP A 109 -23.08 13.54 -6.65
C ASP A 109 -21.73 12.96 -7.07
N TYR A 110 -21.74 11.97 -7.97
CA TYR A 110 -20.52 11.35 -8.49
C TYR A 110 -19.66 12.33 -9.30
N ASP A 111 -20.26 13.11 -10.21
CA ASP A 111 -19.55 14.16 -10.96
C ASP A 111 -18.90 15.19 -10.03
N THR A 112 -19.63 15.61 -8.99
CA THR A 112 -19.11 16.53 -7.97
C THR A 112 -17.86 15.95 -7.30
N LYS A 113 -17.90 14.68 -6.88
CA LYS A 113 -16.75 14.01 -6.26
C LYS A 113 -15.55 13.87 -7.19
N ILE A 114 -15.76 13.56 -8.46
CA ILE A 114 -14.65 13.50 -9.43
C ILE A 114 -14.03 14.89 -9.63
N ARG A 115 -14.83 15.95 -9.74
CA ARG A 115 -14.33 17.32 -9.91
C ARG A 115 -13.55 17.83 -8.70
N GLU A 116 -13.92 17.44 -7.49
CA GLU A 116 -13.17 17.79 -6.26
C GLU A 116 -11.69 17.37 -6.37
N TYR A 117 -11.35 16.25 -7.01
CA TYR A 117 -9.95 15.86 -7.21
C TYR A 117 -9.17 16.86 -8.06
N PHE A 118 -9.78 17.40 -9.13
CA PHE A 118 -9.12 18.39 -9.98
C PHE A 118 -9.02 19.76 -9.31
N VAL A 119 -10.09 20.21 -8.64
CA VAL A 119 -10.11 21.50 -7.94
C VAL A 119 -9.07 21.54 -6.80
N ASN A 120 -8.90 20.42 -6.09
CA ASN A 120 -7.92 20.32 -5.01
C ASN A 120 -6.49 20.04 -5.50
N GLY A 121 -6.26 19.88 -6.81
CA GLY A 121 -4.95 19.55 -7.38
C GLY A 121 -4.48 18.11 -7.09
N PHE A 122 -5.39 17.20 -6.74
CA PHE A 122 -5.09 15.78 -6.52
C PHE A 122 -5.08 14.97 -7.82
N ALA A 123 -5.67 15.49 -8.89
CA ALA A 123 -5.68 14.89 -10.21
C ALA A 123 -5.42 15.94 -11.28
N GLU A 124 -4.72 15.52 -12.33
CA GLU A 124 -4.46 16.32 -13.53
C GLU A 124 -4.88 15.55 -14.78
N LYS A 125 -5.14 16.28 -15.86
CA LYS A 125 -5.44 15.65 -17.15
C LYS A 125 -4.15 15.17 -17.78
N LEU A 126 -4.04 13.87 -18.01
CA LEU A 126 -2.91 13.28 -18.72
C LEU A 126 -2.83 13.84 -20.16
N VAL A 127 -1.68 14.44 -20.52
CA VAL A 127 -1.40 14.95 -21.87
C VAL A 127 -0.55 13.91 -22.61
N ASN A 128 -1.01 13.45 -23.78
CA ASN A 128 -0.33 12.57 -24.73
C ASN A 128 0.55 11.45 -24.13
N SER A 129 -0.09 10.37 -23.67
CA SER A 129 0.62 9.18 -23.16
C SER A 129 1.50 8.46 -24.19
N ALA A 130 1.25 8.65 -25.49
CA ALA A 130 1.99 7.98 -26.56
C ALA A 130 3.35 8.63 -26.87
N GLU A 131 3.54 9.91 -26.53
CA GLU A 131 4.75 10.67 -26.90
C GLU A 131 5.79 10.70 -25.78
N ALA A 132 5.39 10.40 -24.54
CA ALA A 132 6.23 10.62 -23.36
C ALA A 132 7.00 9.38 -22.86
N GLY A 133 6.80 8.20 -23.47
CA GLY A 133 7.45 6.95 -23.00
C GLY A 133 7.07 6.56 -21.57
N ILE A 134 5.93 7.05 -21.07
CA ILE A 134 5.47 6.85 -19.69
C ILE A 134 4.71 5.51 -19.60
N SER A 135 5.09 4.68 -18.63
CA SER A 135 4.31 3.49 -18.28
C SER A 135 2.98 3.91 -17.64
N VAL A 136 1.86 3.51 -18.22
CA VAL A 136 0.51 3.91 -17.77
C VAL A 136 -0.18 2.74 -17.08
N TYR A 137 -0.57 2.96 -15.83
CA TYR A 137 -1.43 2.05 -15.07
C TYR A 137 -2.86 2.59 -15.00
N TYR A 138 -3.86 1.74 -15.27
CA TYR A 138 -5.27 2.11 -15.20
C TYR A 138 -5.88 1.54 -13.92
N MET A 139 -6.16 2.41 -12.94
CA MET A 139 -6.88 2.03 -11.72
C MET A 139 -8.37 1.86 -11.98
N GLN A 140 -8.98 0.88 -11.32
CA GLN A 140 -10.43 0.68 -11.42
C GLN A 140 -11.14 1.64 -10.48
N GLN A 141 -12.25 2.23 -10.94
CA GLN A 141 -13.08 3.11 -10.11
C GLN A 141 -14.22 2.33 -9.49
N GLN A 142 -14.44 2.53 -8.18
CA GLN A 142 -15.56 1.98 -7.45
C GLN A 142 -16.17 3.04 -6.55
N GLU A 143 -17.50 3.11 -6.55
CA GLU A 143 -18.23 3.93 -5.60
C GLU A 143 -18.50 3.18 -4.30
N VAL A 144 -18.26 3.86 -3.18
CA VAL A 144 -18.64 3.39 -1.85
C VAL A 144 -19.68 4.34 -1.30
N VAL A 145 -20.88 3.81 -1.08
CA VAL A 145 -22.00 4.54 -0.51
C VAL A 145 -22.13 4.16 0.96
N GLN A 146 -21.88 5.10 1.84
CA GLN A 146 -22.20 4.97 3.25
C GLN A 146 -23.56 5.60 3.51
N GLN A 147 -24.52 4.83 4.01
CA GLN A 147 -25.85 5.31 4.34
C GLN A 147 -26.07 5.22 5.84
N ASP A 148 -26.13 6.38 6.50
CA ASP A 148 -26.59 6.51 7.88
C ASP A 148 -28.07 6.91 7.91
N ARG A 149 -28.70 6.84 9.08
CA ARG A 149 -30.11 7.23 9.29
C ARG A 149 -30.44 8.65 8.80
N ARG A 150 -29.45 9.54 8.66
CA ARG A 150 -29.64 10.95 8.29
C ARG A 150 -28.93 11.38 7.01
N THR A 151 -27.87 10.69 6.61
CA THR A 151 -26.98 11.14 5.51
C THR A 151 -26.53 9.99 4.64
N LYS A 152 -26.51 10.23 3.33
CA LYS A 152 -25.90 9.33 2.34
C LYS A 152 -24.62 9.99 1.84
N ASN A 153 -23.48 9.41 2.20
CA ASN A 153 -22.16 9.89 1.77
C ASN A 153 -21.61 9.00 0.67
N LEU A 154 -21.26 9.61 -0.46
CA LEU A 154 -20.62 8.97 -1.60
C LEU A 154 -19.11 9.22 -1.56
N ARG A 155 -18.32 8.15 -1.67
CA ARG A 155 -16.87 8.22 -1.87
C ARG A 155 -16.50 7.48 -3.15
N VAL A 156 -15.56 8.05 -3.91
CA VAL A 156 -14.94 7.37 -5.05
C VAL A 156 -13.66 6.74 -4.54
N VAL A 157 -13.52 5.43 -4.76
CA VAL A 157 -12.36 4.63 -4.39
C VAL A 157 -11.69 4.13 -5.66
N PHE A 158 -10.36 4.15 -5.66
CA PHE A 158 -9.55 3.60 -6.73
C PHE A 158 -8.97 2.28 -6.24
N ASP A 159 -9.34 1.19 -6.91
CA ASP A 159 -8.79 -0.12 -6.63
C ASP A 159 -7.48 -0.27 -7.39
N SER A 160 -6.40 -0.43 -6.62
CA SER A 160 -5.04 -0.68 -7.10
C SER A 160 -4.59 -2.13 -6.86
N SER A 161 -5.51 -3.02 -6.49
CA SER A 161 -5.25 -4.45 -6.51
C SER A 161 -5.39 -4.95 -7.95
N SER A 162 -4.37 -5.69 -8.40
CA SER A 162 -4.33 -6.30 -9.73
C SER A 162 -4.80 -7.74 -9.65
#